data_AF-A0A2P0QM66-F1
#
_entry.id   AF-A0A2P0QM66-F1
#
_cell.length_a   1.000
_cell.length_b   1.000
_cell.length_c   1.000
_cell.angle_alpha   90.00
_cell.angle_beta   90.00
_cell.angle_gamma   90.00
#
_symmetry.space_group_name_H-M   'P 1'
#
loop_
_entity.id
_entity.type
_entity.pdbx_description
1 polymer ?
#
loop_
_entity_poly.entity_id
_entity_poly.type
_entity_poly.pdbx_seq_one_letter_code
_entity_poly.pdbx_strand_id
1 'polypeptide(L)'
;MNVLTGKSINIKMKELQSDIGYIKGFELSIGKFSEEKWTEPQGPTPFPSMTALRDWDKKLLARYQPFYLPFCDLCCLCTYGKCDLTGTKQGACGIHMAAQQSRMVLLLTCIGAATHISHARELVTHTIQKYGADHPLNPGGFAVEVEAPVIRLVCGIKPEKLGDLEGVLEYLESQITCLLSATHTGQEGDNLDFE
;
A
#
# COMPACT_ATOMS: atom_id res chain seq x y z
N MET A 1 -0.15 3.29 14.68
CA MET A 1 -1.01 4.49 14.85
C MET A 1 -2.05 4.45 13.73
N ASN A 2 -3.33 4.30 14.07
CA ASN A 2 -4.46 4.28 13.13
C ASN A 2 -4.66 5.69 12.54
N VAL A 3 -4.28 5.92 11.29
CA VAL A 3 -4.54 7.20 10.59
C VAL A 3 -5.55 7.05 9.44
N LEU A 4 -5.98 5.83 9.09
CA LEU A 4 -6.88 5.61 7.93
C LEU A 4 -8.33 5.20 8.26
N THR A 5 -8.71 5.06 9.53
CA THR A 5 -10.13 4.87 9.89
C THR A 5 -10.79 6.21 10.20
N GLY A 6 -10.85 7.12 9.23
CA GLY A 6 -11.83 8.19 9.28
C GLY A 6 -13.20 7.52 9.22
N LYS A 7 -13.94 7.48 10.33
CA LYS A 7 -15.32 6.94 10.33
C LYS A 7 -16.10 7.69 9.26
N SER A 8 -16.46 7.01 8.18
CA SER A 8 -17.38 7.53 7.19
C SER A 8 -18.73 7.72 7.87
N ILE A 9 -19.23 8.96 7.86
CA ILE A 9 -20.58 9.27 8.35
C ILE A 9 -21.42 9.45 7.10
N ASN A 10 -22.28 8.47 6.81
CA ASN A 10 -23.32 8.62 5.80
C ASN A 10 -24.66 8.78 6.54
N ILE A 11 -25.23 9.99 6.49
CA ILE A 11 -26.55 10.30 7.04
C ILE A 11 -27.49 10.52 5.87
N LYS A 12 -28.38 9.56 5.64
CA LYS A 12 -29.49 9.67 4.69
C LYS A 12 -30.78 9.94 5.45
N MET A 13 -31.37 11.11 5.22
CA MET A 13 -32.68 11.49 5.74
C MET A 13 -33.64 11.70 4.57
N LYS A 14 -34.72 10.90 4.54
CA LYS A 14 -35.74 11.03 3.49
C LYS A 14 -36.38 12.41 3.49
N GLU A 15 -36.65 12.95 4.68
CA GLU A 15 -37.29 14.25 4.87
C GLU A 15 -36.69 14.91 6.11
N LEU A 16 -36.25 16.15 5.98
CA LEU A 16 -35.75 17.00 7.07
C LEU A 16 -36.65 18.23 7.16
N GLN A 17 -37.42 18.32 8.24
CA GLN A 17 -38.26 19.47 8.54
C GLN A 17 -37.58 20.34 9.59
N SER A 18 -37.39 21.62 9.28
CA SER A 18 -36.82 22.62 10.17
C SER A 18 -37.63 23.90 10.14
N ASP A 19 -37.43 24.79 11.12
CA ASP A 19 -38.15 26.07 11.21
C ASP A 19 -37.92 27.00 10.01
N ILE A 20 -36.87 26.74 9.22
CA ILE A 20 -36.49 27.48 8.02
C ILE A 20 -36.92 26.82 6.70
N GLY A 21 -37.50 25.61 6.75
CA GLY A 21 -38.01 24.95 5.55
C GLY A 21 -37.98 23.43 5.61
N TYR A 22 -38.50 22.84 4.52
CA TYR A 22 -38.67 21.41 4.34
C TYR A 22 -37.78 20.90 3.22
N ILE A 23 -36.86 19.99 3.54
CA ILE A 23 -35.89 19.43 2.59
C ILE A 23 -36.23 17.94 2.38
N LYS A 24 -36.49 17.54 1.13
CA LYS A 24 -36.64 16.13 0.75
C LYS A 24 -35.31 15.59 0.22
N GLY A 25 -34.94 14.40 0.66
CA GLY A 25 -33.74 13.68 0.20
C GLY A 25 -32.44 14.33 0.66
N PHE A 26 -32.32 14.60 1.97
CA PHE A 26 -31.08 15.10 2.54
C PHE A 26 -30.07 13.96 2.68
N GLU A 27 -28.91 14.11 2.05
CA GLU A 27 -27.79 13.19 2.20
C GLU A 27 -26.53 13.96 2.63
N LEU A 28 -25.96 13.57 3.75
CA LEU A 28 -24.70 14.08 4.25
C LEU A 28 -23.70 12.92 4.30
N SER A 29 -22.73 12.96 3.39
CA SER A 29 -21.61 12.03 3.35
C SER A 29 -20.34 12.75 3.80
N ILE A 30 -19.80 12.37 4.96
CA ILE A 30 -18.51 12.85 5.47
C ILE A 30 -17.53 11.67 5.38
N GLY A 31 -16.65 11.71 4.38
CA GLY A 31 -15.68 10.66 4.06
C GLY A 31 -15.20 10.78 2.62
N LYS A 32 -14.05 10.17 2.29
CA LYS A 32 -13.43 10.27 0.95
C LYS A 32 -14.17 9.48 -0.16
N PHE A 33 -15.19 8.66 0.14
CA PHE A 33 -15.80 7.76 -0.85
C PHE A 33 -17.33 7.67 -0.74
N SER A 34 -18.05 7.75 -1.86
CA SER A 34 -19.51 7.50 -1.94
C SER A 34 -19.78 6.03 -2.29
N GLU A 35 -20.64 5.36 -1.52
CA GLU A 35 -20.97 3.92 -1.68
C GLU A 35 -21.84 3.58 -2.92
N GLU A 36 -22.36 4.57 -3.65
CA GLU A 36 -23.41 4.28 -4.63
C GLU A 36 -22.86 3.85 -6.00
N LYS A 37 -22.98 2.54 -6.26
CA LYS A 37 -22.78 1.76 -7.52
C LYS A 37 -21.53 0.87 -7.56
N TRP A 38 -21.20 0.24 -6.44
CA TRP A 38 -20.27 -0.89 -6.41
C TRP A 38 -20.97 -2.19 -6.03
N THR A 39 -21.17 -3.08 -7.00
CA THR A 39 -21.82 -4.38 -6.76
C THR A 39 -20.84 -5.50 -6.42
N GLU A 40 -19.53 -5.29 -6.63
CA GLU A 40 -18.53 -6.29 -6.28
C GLU A 40 -18.32 -6.34 -4.77
N PRO A 41 -18.37 -7.54 -4.15
CA PRO A 41 -18.09 -7.67 -2.75
C PRO A 41 -16.64 -7.30 -2.46
N GLN A 42 -16.42 -6.54 -1.39
CA GLN A 42 -15.07 -6.23 -0.94
C GLN A 42 -14.33 -7.51 -0.56
N GLY A 43 -13.06 -7.60 -0.99
CA GLY A 43 -12.19 -8.72 -0.62
C GLY A 43 -11.92 -8.77 0.89
N PRO A 44 -11.33 -9.87 1.39
CA PRO A 44 -11.15 -10.09 2.83
C PRO A 44 -10.14 -9.13 3.48
N THR A 45 -9.25 -8.54 2.69
CA THR A 45 -8.11 -7.76 3.20
C THR A 45 -7.92 -6.45 2.41
N PRO A 46 -8.85 -5.49 2.50
CA PRO A 46 -8.69 -4.17 1.90
C PRO A 46 -7.62 -3.36 2.64
N PHE A 47 -6.82 -2.59 1.92
CA PHE A 47 -5.68 -1.83 2.44
C PHE A 47 -4.77 -2.68 3.35
N PRO A 48 -4.22 -3.80 2.83
CA PRO A 48 -3.43 -4.72 3.64
C PRO A 48 -2.24 -4.02 4.29
N SER A 49 -1.95 -4.33 5.56
CA SER A 49 -0.65 -4.02 6.15
C SER A 49 0.42 -4.93 5.56
N MET A 50 1.69 -4.57 5.74
CA MET A 50 2.84 -5.38 5.30
C MET A 50 2.81 -6.85 5.76
N THR A 51 2.10 -7.17 6.85
CA THR A 51 1.95 -8.53 7.39
C THR A 51 0.63 -9.21 7.05
N ALA A 52 -0.32 -8.51 6.43
CA ALA A 52 -1.69 -8.99 6.29
C ALA A 52 -1.83 -10.19 5.34
N LEU A 53 -0.86 -10.38 4.44
CA LEU A 53 -0.83 -11.49 3.48
C LEU A 53 0.17 -12.59 3.86
N ARG A 54 0.87 -12.47 5.00
CA ARG A 54 1.94 -13.38 5.42
C ARG A 54 1.56 -14.86 5.35
N ASP A 55 0.35 -15.23 5.75
CA ASP A 55 -0.11 -16.62 5.69
C ASP A 55 -0.27 -17.13 4.25
N TRP A 56 -0.64 -16.25 3.32
CA TRP A 56 -0.70 -16.56 1.91
C TRP A 56 0.71 -16.63 1.31
N ASP A 57 1.58 -15.69 1.66
CA ASP A 57 2.97 -15.65 1.21
C ASP A 57 3.71 -16.92 1.66
N LYS A 58 3.54 -17.36 2.91
CA LYS A 58 4.11 -18.63 3.39
C LYS A 58 3.56 -19.85 2.68
N LYS A 59 2.31 -19.85 2.21
CA LYS A 59 1.79 -20.94 1.36
C LYS A 59 2.47 -20.96 0.00
N LEU A 60 2.76 -19.80 -0.59
CA LEU A 60 3.50 -19.70 -1.84
C LEU A 60 4.95 -20.13 -1.65
N LEU A 61 5.64 -19.60 -0.64
CA LEU A 61 7.03 -19.90 -0.32
C LEU A 61 7.23 -21.38 0.04
N ALA A 62 6.25 -22.03 0.67
CA ALA A 62 6.28 -23.47 0.92
C ALA A 62 6.35 -24.31 -0.38
N ARG A 63 5.76 -23.81 -1.48
CA ARG A 63 5.83 -24.45 -2.80
C ARG A 63 7.03 -23.99 -3.62
N TYR A 64 7.30 -22.69 -3.60
CA TYR A 64 8.35 -22.02 -4.37
C TYR A 64 9.39 -21.48 -3.39
N GLN A 65 10.24 -22.39 -2.91
CA GLN A 65 11.27 -22.06 -1.92
C GLN A 65 12.27 -21.05 -2.52
N PRO A 66 12.55 -19.94 -1.82
CA PRO A 66 13.59 -19.02 -2.22
C PRO A 66 14.95 -19.71 -2.33
N PHE A 67 15.71 -19.34 -3.35
CA PHE A 67 17.09 -19.79 -3.53
C PHE A 67 18.06 -18.65 -3.28
N TYR A 68 18.80 -18.74 -2.18
CA TYR A 68 19.70 -17.69 -1.69
C TYR A 68 21.11 -17.86 -2.27
N LEU A 69 21.41 -17.10 -3.33
CA LEU A 69 22.74 -17.02 -3.92
C LEU A 69 23.35 -15.63 -3.67
N PRO A 70 24.29 -15.49 -2.71
CA PRO A 70 24.85 -14.18 -2.37
C PRO A 70 25.61 -13.57 -3.53
N PHE A 71 25.26 -12.32 -3.88
CA PHE A 71 26.11 -11.50 -4.75
C PHE A 71 27.32 -10.91 -4.00
N CYS A 72 27.22 -10.81 -2.68
CA CYS A 72 28.25 -10.28 -1.79
C CYS A 72 28.17 -11.00 -0.45
N ASP A 73 29.33 -11.44 0.06
CA ASP A 73 29.39 -12.15 1.34
C ASP A 73 29.44 -11.24 2.58
N LEU A 74 29.28 -9.93 2.39
CA LEU A 74 29.43 -8.92 3.44
C LEU A 74 28.14 -8.17 3.70
N CYS A 75 27.85 -7.87 4.96
CA CYS A 75 26.86 -6.86 5.34
C CYS A 75 27.54 -5.53 5.69
N CYS A 76 27.11 -4.45 5.04
CA CYS A 76 27.68 -3.11 5.19
C CYS A 76 26.64 -2.03 5.59
N LEU A 77 25.47 -2.43 6.10
CA LEU A 77 24.32 -1.52 6.29
C LEU A 77 24.37 -0.64 7.55
N CYS A 78 25.38 -0.80 8.42
CA CYS A 78 25.53 0.07 9.60
C CYS A 78 26.98 0.13 10.08
N THR A 79 27.22 0.94 11.12
CA THR A 79 28.55 1.21 11.68
C THR A 79 29.13 0.07 12.52
N TYR A 80 28.36 -0.97 12.84
CA TYR A 80 28.91 -2.22 13.40
C TYR A 80 29.64 -3.06 12.33
N GLY A 81 29.31 -2.86 11.06
CA GLY A 81 29.94 -3.54 9.93
C GLY A 81 31.23 -2.84 9.46
N LYS A 82 31.95 -3.41 8.47
CA LYS A 82 31.56 -4.52 7.59
C LYS A 82 31.60 -5.90 8.28
N CYS A 83 30.49 -6.65 8.23
CA CYS A 83 30.42 -8.00 8.78
C CYS A 83 30.61 -9.05 7.68
N ASP A 84 31.49 -10.02 7.91
CA ASP A 84 31.66 -11.21 7.07
C ASP A 84 30.62 -12.28 7.42
N LEU A 85 29.77 -12.62 6.45
CA LEU A 85 28.67 -13.57 6.59
C LEU A 85 28.95 -14.91 5.90
N THR A 86 30.20 -15.19 5.49
CA THR A 86 30.57 -16.45 4.84
C THR A 86 30.21 -17.68 5.68
N GLY A 87 29.70 -18.72 5.03
CA GLY A 87 29.31 -19.97 5.67
C GLY A 87 28.17 -19.78 6.67
N THR A 88 28.42 -20.09 7.94
CA THR A 88 27.44 -20.00 9.03
C THR A 88 27.66 -18.79 9.95
N LYS A 89 28.47 -17.82 9.52
CA LYS A 89 28.74 -16.61 10.31
C LYS A 89 27.50 -15.73 10.39
N GLN A 90 27.49 -14.89 11.42
CA GLN A 90 26.46 -13.89 11.66
C GLN A 90 27.08 -12.51 11.76
N GLY A 91 26.30 -11.49 11.39
CA GLY A 91 26.68 -10.11 11.63
C GLY A 91 26.67 -9.77 13.11
N ALA A 92 27.22 -8.62 13.47
CA ALA A 92 27.24 -8.15 14.86
C ALA A 92 25.84 -8.01 15.48
N CYS A 93 24.80 -7.81 14.65
CA CYS A 93 23.40 -7.78 15.08
C CYS A 93 22.69 -9.14 15.04
N GLY A 94 23.40 -10.24 14.75
CA GLY A 94 22.85 -11.60 14.69
C GLY A 94 22.28 -12.03 13.34
N ILE A 95 22.21 -11.12 12.34
CA ILE A 95 21.68 -11.47 11.01
C ILE A 95 22.60 -12.48 10.30
N HIS A 96 22.01 -13.48 9.65
CA HIS A 96 22.71 -14.49 8.86
C HIS A 96 22.59 -14.20 7.36
N MET A 97 23.34 -14.94 6.54
CA MET A 97 23.45 -14.69 5.09
C MET A 97 22.10 -14.68 4.35
N ALA A 98 21.23 -15.68 4.58
CA ALA A 98 19.93 -15.76 3.91
C ALA A 98 19.04 -14.55 4.24
N ALA A 99 18.88 -14.22 5.52
CA ALA A 99 18.11 -13.03 5.91
C ALA A 99 18.71 -11.72 5.40
N GLN A 100 20.05 -11.60 5.37
CA GLN A 100 20.69 -10.44 4.76
C GLN A 100 20.39 -10.32 3.27
N GLN A 101 20.34 -11.42 2.53
CA GLN A 101 19.98 -11.40 1.11
C GLN A 101 18.52 -11.00 0.91
N SER A 102 17.58 -11.62 1.63
CA SER A 102 16.16 -11.24 1.56
C SER A 102 15.96 -9.77 1.92
N ARG A 103 16.67 -9.28 2.96
CA ARG A 103 16.68 -7.85 3.31
C ARG A 103 17.16 -6.95 2.19
N MET A 104 18.20 -7.37 1.45
CA MET A 104 18.67 -6.62 0.27
C MET A 104 17.66 -6.67 -0.88
N VAL A 105 16.96 -7.79 -1.09
CA VAL A 105 15.90 -7.91 -2.10
C VAL A 105 14.70 -7.04 -1.73
N LEU A 106 14.29 -7.01 -0.45
CA LEU A 106 13.26 -6.11 0.04
C LEU A 106 13.67 -4.65 -0.18
N LEU A 107 14.92 -4.27 0.12
CA LEU A 107 15.44 -2.93 -0.17
C LEU A 107 15.34 -2.57 -1.66
N LEU A 108 15.74 -3.47 -2.56
CA LEU A 108 15.64 -3.26 -4.01
C LEU A 108 14.18 -3.13 -4.47
N THR A 109 13.29 -3.93 -3.89
CA THR A 109 11.85 -3.88 -4.16
C THR A 109 11.26 -2.54 -3.72
N CYS A 110 11.63 -2.08 -2.52
CA CYS A 110 11.27 -0.75 -2.02
C CYS A 110 11.80 0.37 -2.93
N ILE A 111 13.03 0.29 -3.45
CA ILE A 111 13.56 1.30 -4.38
C ILE A 111 12.71 1.37 -5.67
N GLY A 112 12.35 0.22 -6.24
CA GLY A 112 11.48 0.16 -7.42
C GLY A 112 10.07 0.71 -7.13
N ALA A 113 9.48 0.31 -6.00
CA ALA A 113 8.18 0.83 -5.57
C ALA A 113 8.20 2.34 -5.34
N ALA A 114 9.22 2.86 -4.64
CA ALA A 114 9.38 4.30 -4.38
C ALA A 114 9.43 5.10 -5.68
N THR A 115 10.11 4.57 -6.70
CA THR A 115 10.22 5.22 -8.02
C THR A 115 8.84 5.41 -8.65
N HIS A 116 8.03 4.34 -8.69
CA HIS A 116 6.69 4.41 -9.27
C HIS A 116 5.72 5.23 -8.42
N ILE A 117 5.82 5.14 -7.09
CA ILE A 117 5.01 5.95 -6.17
C ILE A 117 5.33 7.44 -6.35
N SER A 118 6.61 7.81 -6.37
CA SER A 118 7.04 9.20 -6.56
C SER A 118 6.60 9.74 -7.92
N HIS A 119 6.69 8.94 -8.99
CA HIS A 119 6.22 9.32 -10.31
C HIS A 119 4.71 9.57 -10.31
N ALA A 120 3.93 8.65 -9.74
CA ALA A 120 2.48 8.79 -9.64
C ALA A 120 2.08 10.00 -8.78
N ARG A 121 2.75 10.22 -7.64
CA ARG A 121 2.51 11.36 -6.75
C ARG A 121 2.70 12.69 -7.47
N GLU A 122 3.79 12.84 -8.23
CA GLU A 122 4.04 14.06 -8.99
C GLU A 122 2.94 14.30 -10.04
N LEU A 123 2.60 13.27 -10.82
CA LEU A 123 1.56 13.37 -11.85
C LEU A 123 0.18 13.70 -11.27
N VAL A 124 -0.24 13.02 -10.21
CA VAL A 124 -1.53 13.25 -9.56
C VAL A 124 -1.57 14.65 -8.96
N THR A 125 -0.51 15.07 -8.27
CA THR A 125 -0.43 16.44 -7.70
C THR A 125 -0.53 17.49 -8.79
N HIS A 126 0.25 17.37 -9.86
CA HIS A 126 0.24 18.31 -10.97
C HIS A 126 -1.12 18.37 -11.67
N THR A 127 -1.73 17.21 -11.94
CA THR A 127 -3.03 17.14 -12.63
C THR A 127 -4.18 17.65 -11.77
N ILE A 128 -4.16 17.41 -10.45
CA ILE A 128 -5.11 18.02 -9.51
C ILE A 128 -4.95 19.54 -9.49
N GLN A 129 -3.72 20.06 -9.42
CA GLN A 129 -3.49 21.50 -9.47
C GLN A 129 -4.01 22.13 -10.77
N LYS A 130 -3.87 21.42 -11.89
CA LYS A 130 -4.24 21.93 -13.21
C LYS A 130 -5.74 21.80 -13.53
N TYR A 131 -6.38 20.70 -13.12
CA TYR A 131 -7.74 20.35 -13.54
C TYR A 131 -8.74 20.27 -12.38
N GLY A 132 -8.27 20.33 -11.13
CA GLY A 132 -9.08 20.17 -9.92
C GLY A 132 -9.20 18.71 -9.47
N ALA A 133 -9.40 18.52 -8.16
CA ALA A 133 -9.53 17.19 -7.55
C ALA A 133 -10.78 16.42 -8.04
N ASP A 134 -11.84 17.14 -8.41
CA ASP A 134 -13.09 16.56 -8.92
C ASP A 134 -13.07 16.25 -10.42
N HIS A 135 -11.91 16.40 -11.09
CA HIS A 135 -11.79 16.03 -12.50
C HIS A 135 -11.99 14.52 -12.67
N PRO A 136 -12.90 14.08 -13.56
CA PRO A 136 -13.24 12.67 -13.73
C PRO A 136 -12.08 11.88 -14.37
N LEU A 137 -11.88 10.66 -13.91
CA LEU A 137 -10.99 9.70 -14.54
C LEU A 137 -11.65 9.09 -15.77
N ASN A 138 -10.90 8.99 -16.87
CA ASN A 138 -11.35 8.33 -18.10
C ASN A 138 -10.24 7.41 -18.64
N PRO A 139 -10.19 6.13 -18.21
CA PRO A 139 -9.18 5.17 -18.65
C PRO A 139 -9.44 4.58 -20.05
N GLY A 140 -10.54 4.97 -20.71
CA GLY A 140 -10.91 4.42 -22.02
C GLY A 140 -12.42 4.36 -22.30
N GLY A 141 -13.23 5.11 -21.55
CA GLY A 141 -14.68 5.17 -21.69
C GLY A 141 -15.32 3.78 -21.56
N PHE A 142 -16.26 3.48 -22.45
CA PHE A 142 -16.99 2.20 -22.46
C PHE A 142 -16.16 1.00 -22.93
N ALA A 143 -14.93 1.20 -23.40
CA ALA A 143 -14.07 0.09 -23.84
C ALA A 143 -13.38 -0.62 -22.67
N VAL A 144 -13.39 -0.03 -21.47
CA VAL A 144 -12.73 -0.56 -20.27
C VAL A 144 -13.80 -0.85 -19.23
N GLU A 145 -14.06 -2.14 -18.98
CA GLU A 145 -15.03 -2.59 -17.96
C GLU A 145 -14.45 -2.55 -16.53
N VAL A 146 -13.12 -2.68 -16.41
CA VAL A 146 -12.39 -2.67 -15.13
C VAL A 146 -11.31 -1.61 -15.19
N GLU A 147 -11.65 -0.42 -14.71
CA GLU A 147 -10.86 0.81 -14.85
C GLU A 147 -9.57 0.83 -14.03
N ALA A 148 -9.60 0.23 -12.84
CA ALA A 148 -8.50 0.28 -11.88
C ALA A 148 -8.35 -1.05 -11.12
N PRO A 149 -8.08 -2.18 -11.80
CA PRO A 149 -8.19 -3.53 -11.22
C PRO A 149 -7.37 -3.71 -9.94
N VAL A 150 -6.14 -3.19 -9.91
CA VAL A 150 -5.26 -3.32 -8.73
C VAL A 150 -5.75 -2.47 -7.56
N ILE A 151 -6.22 -1.24 -7.82
CA ILE A 151 -6.77 -0.37 -6.78
C ILE A 151 -8.06 -0.98 -6.21
N ARG A 152 -8.94 -1.48 -7.09
CA ARG A 152 -10.18 -2.17 -6.70
C ARG A 152 -9.88 -3.37 -5.80
N LEU A 153 -8.93 -4.21 -6.19
CA LEU A 153 -8.57 -5.42 -5.46
C LEU A 153 -7.90 -5.11 -4.11
N VAL A 154 -6.88 -4.25 -4.13
CA VAL A 154 -6.02 -4.01 -2.96
C VAL A 154 -6.66 -3.01 -2.00
N CYS A 155 -7.24 -1.93 -2.51
CA CYS A 155 -7.81 -0.86 -1.70
C CYS A 155 -9.33 -1.03 -1.49
N GLY A 156 -10.00 -1.87 -2.28
CA GLY A 156 -11.45 -2.04 -2.17
C GLY A 156 -12.24 -0.79 -2.58
N ILE A 157 -11.64 0.11 -3.37
CA ILE A 157 -12.27 1.34 -3.83
C ILE A 157 -12.33 1.39 -5.36
N LYS A 158 -13.32 2.11 -5.86
CA LYS A 158 -13.47 2.44 -7.28
C LYS A 158 -13.12 3.92 -7.48
N PRO A 159 -11.93 4.28 -7.98
CA PRO A 159 -11.58 5.68 -8.20
C PRO A 159 -12.36 6.23 -9.40
N GLU A 160 -13.06 7.34 -9.22
CA GLU A 160 -13.85 8.01 -10.26
C GLU A 160 -13.30 9.39 -10.62
N LYS A 161 -12.54 10.02 -9.72
CA LYS A 161 -11.92 11.34 -9.92
C LYS A 161 -10.45 11.36 -9.49
N LEU A 162 -9.70 12.38 -9.93
CA LEU A 162 -8.27 12.53 -9.61
C LEU A 162 -8.01 12.51 -8.09
N GLY A 163 -8.85 13.17 -7.30
CA GLY A 163 -8.71 13.22 -5.83
C GLY A 163 -8.80 11.86 -5.14
N ASP A 164 -9.49 10.89 -5.73
CA ASP A 164 -9.61 9.54 -5.14
C ASP A 164 -8.25 8.82 -5.13
N LEU A 165 -7.37 9.16 -6.08
CA LEU A 165 -6.02 8.60 -6.18
C LEU A 165 -5.11 9.07 -5.03
N GLU A 166 -5.39 10.21 -4.39
CA GLU A 166 -4.59 10.70 -3.27
C GLU A 166 -4.65 9.73 -2.08
N GLY A 167 -5.82 9.15 -1.78
CA GLY A 167 -5.96 8.16 -0.71
C GLY A 167 -5.19 6.86 -0.99
N VAL A 168 -5.10 6.46 -2.26
CA VAL A 168 -4.30 5.29 -2.67
C VAL A 168 -2.81 5.60 -2.49
N LEU A 169 -2.36 6.78 -2.92
CA LEU A 169 -0.96 7.19 -2.79
C LEU A 169 -0.55 7.33 -1.32
N GLU A 170 -1.39 7.92 -0.47
CA GLU A 170 -1.18 7.99 0.99
C GLU A 170 -0.97 6.60 1.60
N TYR A 171 -1.78 5.62 1.20
CA TYR A 171 -1.61 4.23 1.63
C TYR A 171 -0.28 3.64 1.15
N LEU A 172 0.06 3.78 -0.14
CA LEU A 172 1.30 3.25 -0.70
C LEU A 172 2.55 3.85 -0.03
N GLU A 173 2.54 5.17 0.20
CA GLU A 173 3.59 5.92 0.91
C GLU A 173 3.73 5.46 2.38
N SER A 174 2.62 5.11 3.03
CA SER A 174 2.66 4.51 4.36
C SER A 174 3.25 3.10 4.33
N GLN A 175 2.84 2.24 3.39
CA GLN A 175 3.34 0.85 3.34
C GLN A 175 4.83 0.79 3.02
N ILE A 176 5.30 1.61 2.08
CA ILE A 176 6.73 1.64 1.75
C ILE A 176 7.58 2.12 2.93
N THR A 177 7.06 3.06 3.73
CA THR A 177 7.74 3.50 4.96
C THR A 177 7.85 2.35 5.98
N CYS A 178 6.78 1.56 6.15
CA CYS A 178 6.79 0.39 7.02
C CYS A 178 7.79 -0.68 6.53
N LEU A 179 7.76 -1.04 5.24
CA LEU A 179 8.68 -2.00 4.64
C LEU A 179 10.14 -1.55 4.77
N LEU A 180 10.43 -0.28 4.46
CA LEU A 180 11.78 0.27 4.59
C LEU A 180 12.25 0.24 6.04
N SER A 181 11.37 0.50 7.01
CA SER A 181 11.73 0.42 8.42
C SER A 181 12.20 -0.98 8.82
N ALA A 182 11.57 -2.04 8.30
CA ALA A 182 11.94 -3.43 8.57
C ALA A 182 13.33 -3.80 8.04
N THR A 183 13.88 -3.03 7.09
CA THR A 183 15.23 -3.26 6.54
C THR A 183 16.36 -2.70 7.41
N HIS A 184 16.03 -1.89 8.43
CA HIS A 184 17.05 -1.32 9.31
C HIS A 184 17.76 -2.41 10.14
N THR A 185 18.98 -2.13 10.58
CA THR A 185 19.71 -3.01 11.49
C THR A 185 18.91 -3.27 12.78
N GLY A 186 18.83 -4.55 13.17
CA GLY A 186 18.16 -5.00 14.40
C GLY A 186 16.64 -5.09 14.31
N GLN A 187 16.09 -5.14 13.10
CA GLN A 187 14.66 -5.35 12.85
C GLN A 187 14.38 -6.82 12.54
N GLU A 188 13.81 -7.15 11.38
CA GLU A 188 13.53 -8.54 10.99
C GLU A 188 14.82 -9.34 10.76
N GLY A 189 14.77 -10.64 11.10
CA GLY A 189 15.88 -11.59 11.00
C GLY A 189 15.50 -12.94 10.40
N ASP A 190 14.22 -13.21 10.16
CA ASP A 190 13.74 -14.36 9.40
C ASP A 190 13.76 -14.04 7.90
N ASN A 191 14.40 -14.89 7.12
CA ASN A 191 14.55 -14.67 5.68
C ASN A 191 13.21 -14.81 4.94
N LEU A 192 12.28 -15.65 5.41
CA LEU A 192 10.99 -15.85 4.76
C LEU A 192 9.98 -14.74 5.10
N ASP A 193 10.14 -14.05 6.23
CA ASP A 193 9.34 -12.88 6.58
C ASP A 193 9.80 -11.60 5.85
N PHE A 194 10.98 -11.62 5.24
CA PHE A 194 11.43 -10.56 4.31
C PHE A 194 10.93 -10.72 2.87
N GLU A 195 10.61 -11.95 2.44
CA GLU A 195 10.05 -12.27 1.11
C GLU A 195 8.54 -12.00 1.06
#